data_AF-A0A401R8A6-F1
#
_entry.id   AF-A0A401R8A6-F1
#
_cell.length_a   1.000
_cell.length_b   1.000
_cell.length_c   1.000
_cell.angle_alpha   90.00
_cell.angle_beta   90.00
_cell.angle_gamma   90.00
#
_symmetry.space_group_name_H-M   'P 1'
#
loop_
_entity.id
_entity.type
_entity.pdbx_description
1 polymer ?
#
loop_
_entity_poly.entity_id
_entity_poly.type
_entity_poly.pdbx_seq_one_letter_code
_entity_poly.pdbx_strand_id
1 'polypeptide(L)' 'MGFARTCSVALVGVEGVVVEVQADLEPGVAAFTLVGLPDKSLAESRDRVRAALVFPVKSLCSD' A
#
# COMPACT_ATOMS: atom_id res chain seq x y z
N MET A 1 -4.32 13.70 12.10
CA MET A 1 -4.41 12.60 11.15
C MET A 1 -3.23 12.73 10.22
N GLY A 2 -2.34 11.74 10.23
CA GLY A 2 -1.08 11.80 9.51
C GLY A 2 -1.09 10.76 8.42
N PHE A 3 -1.05 11.20 7.17
CA PHE A 3 -0.85 10.27 6.05
C PHE A 3 0.60 9.82 6.05
N ALA A 4 0.82 8.50 5.99
CA ALA A 4 2.11 7.97 5.59
C ALA A 4 2.30 8.25 4.10
N ARG A 5 3.50 8.68 3.71
CA ARG A 5 3.85 8.98 2.31
C ARG A 5 5.09 8.22 1.91
N THR A 6 5.11 7.71 0.69
CA THR A 6 6.29 7.09 0.10
C THR A 6 6.31 7.34 -1.40
N CYS A 7 7.49 7.28 -2.00
CA CYS A 7 7.63 7.28 -3.45
C CYS A 7 7.62 5.84 -3.97
N SER A 8 7.01 5.66 -5.14
CA SER A 8 7.00 4.40 -5.88
C SER A 8 7.17 4.69 -7.37
N VAL A 9 7.26 3.64 -8.18
CA VAL A 9 7.32 3.72 -9.64
C VAL A 9 6.18 2.89 -10.21
N ALA A 10 5.35 3.51 -11.05
CA ALA A 10 4.34 2.84 -11.85
C ALA A 10 4.86 2.65 -13.28
N LEU A 11 4.44 1.57 -13.93
CA LEU A 11 4.79 1.31 -15.34
C LEU A 11 3.64 1.73 -16.25
N VAL A 12 3.94 2.55 -17.26
CA VAL A 12 3.03 2.89 -18.36
C VAL A 12 3.67 2.34 -19.64
N GLY A 13 3.29 1.13 -20.03
CA GLY A 13 3.98 0.40 -21.09
C GLY A 13 5.39 0.00 -20.66
N VAL A 14 6.41 0.60 -21.27
CA VAL A 14 7.84 0.39 -20.95
C VAL A 14 8.46 1.55 -20.17
N GLU A 15 7.69 2.61 -19.91
CA GLU A 15 8.17 3.80 -19.21
C GLU A 15 7.83 3.71 -17.71
N GLY A 16 8.80 4.05 -16.87
CA GLY A 16 8.62 4.16 -15.42
C GLY A 16 8.27 5.60 -15.03
N VAL A 17 7.15 5.77 -14.35
CA VAL A 17 6.67 7.06 -13.83
C VAL A 17 6.77 7.05 -12.31
N VAL A 18 7.47 8.03 -11.73
CA VAL A 18 7.51 8.20 -10.27
C VAL A 18 6.15 8.66 -9.78
N VAL A 19 5.61 7.97 -8.78
CA VAL A 19 4.32 8.26 -8.16
C VAL A 19 4.48 8.37 -6.65
N GLU A 20 3.76 9.32 -6.04
CA GLU A 20 3.65 9.40 -4.58
C GLU A 20 2.46 8.54 -4.13
N VAL A 21 2.70 7.66 -3.16
CA VAL A 21 1.67 6.85 -2.53
C VAL A 21 1.41 7.40 -1.13
N GLN A 22 0.14 7.64 -0.83
CA GLN A 22 -0.31 8.07 0.48
C GLN A 22 -1.19 6.99 1.10
N ALA A 23 -0.97 6.72 2.39
CA ALA A 23 -1.76 5.78 3.16
C ALA A 23 -2.24 6.45 4.45
N ASP A 24 -3.51 6.23 4.78
CA ASP A 24 -4.08 6.62 6.05
C ASP A 24 -4.50 5.39 6.83
N LEU A 25 -4.44 5.48 8.15
CA LEU A 25 -4.86 4.42 9.04
C LEU A 25 -5.82 4.98 10.08
N GLU A 26 -7.09 4.59 9.94
CA GLU A 26 -8.15 4.95 10.88
C GLU A 26 -8.53 3.74 11.75
N PRO A 27 -8.81 3.94 13.04
CA PRO A 27 -9.38 2.89 13.90
C PRO A 27 -10.78 2.53 13.41
N GLY A 28 -11.09 1.24 13.28
CA GLY A 28 -12.42 0.81 12.87
C GLY A 28 -12.46 -0.59 12.27
N VAL A 29 -13.47 -0.83 11.42
CA VAL A 29 -13.64 -2.11 10.72
C VAL A 29 -12.47 -2.35 9.78
N ALA A 30 -11.96 -3.58 9.73
CA ALA A 30 -10.85 -4.00 8.89
C ALA A 30 -11.23 -3.95 7.40
N ALA A 31 -11.19 -2.75 6.83
CA ALA A 31 -11.40 -2.45 5.43
C ALA A 31 -10.11 -1.90 4.82
N PHE A 32 -9.88 -2.21 3.55
CA PHE A 32 -8.79 -1.66 2.78
C PHE A 32 -9.33 -1.19 1.44
N THR A 33 -9.14 0.08 1.15
CA THR A 33 -9.67 0.73 -0.05
C THR A 33 -8.51 1.28 -0.85
N LEU A 34 -8.40 0.85 -2.12
CA LEU A 34 -7.54 1.51 -3.10
C LEU A 34 -8.37 2.53 -3.85
N VAL A 35 -7.90 3.77 -3.88
CA VAL A 35 -8.52 4.87 -4.62
C VAL A 35 -7.66 5.24 -5.82
N GLY A 36 -8.27 5.87 -6.83
CA GLY A 36 -7.62 6.24 -8.10
C GLY A 36 -8.00 5.30 -9.24
N LEU A 37 -7.08 5.09 -10.18
CA LEU A 37 -7.20 4.14 -11.30
C LEU A 37 -6.31 2.92 -11.06
N PRO A 38 -6.62 2.06 -10.08
CA PRO A 38 -5.80 0.90 -9.79
C PRO A 38 -5.90 -0.13 -10.91
N ASP A 39 -4.77 -0.75 -11.24
CA ASP A 39 -4.73 -1.89 -12.16
C ASP A 39 -4.92 -3.23 -11.43
N LYS A 40 -4.92 -4.32 -12.20
CA LYS A 40 -5.09 -5.69 -11.68
C LYS A 40 -3.92 -6.13 -10.77
N SER A 41 -2.70 -5.68 -11.03
CA SER A 41 -1.52 -6.04 -10.23
C SER A 41 -1.61 -5.46 -8.81
N LEU A 42 -2.22 -4.28 -8.67
CA LEU A 42 -2.51 -3.68 -7.37
C LEU A 42 -3.61 -4.43 -6.60
N ALA A 43 -4.59 -5.00 -7.31
CA ALA A 43 -5.61 -5.85 -6.69
C ALA A 43 -5.02 -7.13 -6.09
N GLU A 44 -4.06 -7.78 -6.75
CA GLU A 44 -3.35 -8.95 -6.19
C GLU A 44 -2.44 -8.56 -5.02
N SER A 45 -1.89 -7.35 -5.06
CA SER A 45 -1.03 -6.82 -4.00
C SER A 45 -1.81 -6.49 -2.72
N ARG A 46 -3.07 -6.07 -2.86
CA ARG A 46 -3.98 -5.76 -1.75
C ARG A 46 -4.03 -6.87 -0.70
N ASP A 47 -4.22 -8.11 -1.12
CA ASP A 47 -4.43 -9.21 -0.18
C ASP A 47 -3.15 -9.52 0.61
N ARG A 48 -1.97 -9.31 -0.01
CA ARG A 48 -0.67 -9.42 0.67
C ARG A 48 -0.48 -8.31 1.71
N VAL A 49 -0.83 -7.07 1.37
CA VAL A 49 -0.76 -5.94 2.31
C VAL A 49 -1.71 -6.17 3.48
N ARG A 50 -2.94 -6.63 3.20
CA ARG A 50 -3.90 -6.98 4.26
C ARG A 50 -3.36 -8.07 5.18
N ALA A 51 -2.76 -9.13 4.62
CA ALA A 51 -2.14 -10.17 5.43
C ALA A 51 -1.00 -9.62 6.31
N ALA A 52 -0.16 -8.73 5.78
CA ALA A 52 0.91 -8.09 6.55
C ALA A 52 0.40 -7.17 7.66
N LEU A 53 -0.76 -6.51 7.48
CA LEU A 53 -1.39 -5.68 8.51
C LEU A 53 -2.05 -6.51 9.61
N VAL A 54 -2.65 -7.67 9.28
CA VAL A 54 -3.28 -8.58 10.25
C VAL A 54 -2.23 -9.44 10.98
N PHE A 55 -1.17 -9.85 10.28
CA PHE A 55 -0.03 -10.60 10.80
C PHE A 55 1.26 -9.78 10.70
N PRO A 56 1.37 -8.70 11.50
CA PRO A 56 2.54 -7.84 11.45
C PRO A 56 3.77 -8.63 11.91
N VAL A 57 4.79 -8.69 11.05
CA VAL A 57 6.11 -9.25 11.35
C VAL A 57 6.89 -8.25 12.22
N LYS A 58 6.34 -7.92 13.39
CA LYS A 58 6.83 -6.85 14.27
C LYS A 58 8.21 -7.14 14.89
N SER A 59 8.86 -8.27 14.57
CA SER A 59 10.03 -8.77 15.29
C SER A 59 11.36 -8.71 14.54
N LEU A 60 11.50 -7.98 13.43
CA LEU A 60 12.74 -8.06 12.61
C LEU A 60 13.50 -6.76 12.36
N CYS A 61 12.94 -5.58 12.67
CA CYS A 61 13.62 -4.29 12.39
C CYS A 61 13.58 -3.28 13.55
N SER A 62 13.46 -3.75 14.79
CA SER A 62 13.83 -2.95 15.97
C SER A 62 14.88 -3.72 16.77
N ASP A 63 16.03 -3.92 16.12
CA ASP A 63 17.36 -3.99 16.73
C ASP A 63 18.34 -3.27 15.77
#